data_AF-A0AAJ6QVM8-F1
#
_entry.id   AF-A0AAJ6QVM8-F1
#
_cell.length_a   1.000
_cell.length_b   1.000
_cell.length_c   1.000
_cell.angle_alpha   90.00
_cell.angle_beta   90.00
_cell.angle_gamma   90.00
#
_symmetry.space_group_name_H-M   'P 1'
#
loop_
_entity.id
_entity.type
_entity.pdbx_description
1 polymer ?
#
loop_
_entity_poly.entity_id
_entity_poly.type
_entity_poly.pdbx_seq_one_letter_code
_entity_poly.pdbx_strand_id
1 'polypeptide(L)'
;MRSFAVIATFLLVAQAQAFDAKETIQCIQNHMQTALNNSFDDIGDRFDKIDGHRQELTKSLRNELEKIRDTFQENLEKRMQEIDTNCDEEEGMINKAKCALRCRVQIILAASSEATAALKSASKAIYGHTKDFGGKGMDSMKNLGQMIMDGLPKLMQAARECF
;
A
#
# COMPACT_ATOMS: atom_id res chain seq x y z
N MET A 1 18.55 1.63 -35.89
CA MET A 1 18.41 2.06 -34.48
C MET A 1 17.55 3.32 -34.29
N ARG A 2 17.55 4.32 -35.19
CA ARG A 2 16.72 5.54 -35.04
C ARG A 2 15.20 5.31 -35.04
N SER A 3 14.70 4.33 -35.80
CA SER A 3 13.24 4.06 -35.90
C SER A 3 12.63 3.42 -34.64
N PHE A 4 13.40 2.65 -33.86
CA PHE A 4 12.90 2.04 -32.62
C PHE A 4 12.68 3.07 -31.51
N ALA A 5 13.56 4.07 -31.40
CA ALA A 5 13.42 5.14 -30.41
C ALA A 5 12.15 5.98 -30.67
N VAL A 6 11.84 6.25 -31.93
CA VAL A 6 10.61 6.97 -32.32
C VAL A 6 9.37 6.16 -31.95
N ILE A 7 9.33 4.87 -32.29
CA ILE A 7 8.20 3.98 -31.94
C ILE A 7 8.01 3.85 -30.43
N ALA A 8 9.10 3.67 -29.67
CA ALA A 8 9.05 3.61 -28.20
C ALA A 8 8.54 4.92 -27.59
N THR A 9 8.94 6.07 -28.15
CA THR A 9 8.48 7.38 -27.66
C THR A 9 6.99 7.59 -27.95
N PHE A 10 6.50 7.18 -29.12
CA PHE A 10 5.06 7.22 -29.43
C PHE A 10 4.23 6.30 -28.53
N LEU A 11 4.73 5.10 -28.21
CA LEU A 11 4.06 4.19 -27.27
C LEU A 11 3.99 4.77 -25.86
N LEU A 12 5.07 5.39 -25.37
CA LEU A 12 5.08 6.06 -24.07
C LEU A 12 4.13 7.26 -24.02
N VAL A 13 4.09 8.06 -25.10
CA VAL A 13 3.18 9.19 -25.23
C VAL A 13 1.73 8.73 -25.28
N ALA A 14 1.42 7.65 -26.00
CA ALA A 14 0.07 7.07 -26.04
C ALA A 14 -0.37 6.55 -24.66
N GLN A 15 0.50 5.84 -23.94
CA GLN A 15 0.21 5.36 -22.58
C GLN A 15 0.03 6.50 -21.58
N ALA A 16 0.78 7.59 -21.74
CA ALA A 16 0.65 8.76 -20.89
C ALA A 16 -0.61 9.59 -21.19
N GLN A 17 -1.15 9.51 -22.41
CA GLN A 17 -2.41 10.18 -22.79
C GLN A 17 -3.65 9.40 -22.36
N ALA A 18 -3.54 8.08 -22.21
CA ALA A 18 -4.60 7.22 -21.68
C ALA A 18 -4.63 7.21 -20.14
N PHE A 19 -3.68 7.89 -19.49
CA PHE A 19 -3.58 7.92 -18.04
C PHE A 19 -4.57 8.91 -17.44
N ASP A 20 -5.60 8.39 -16.77
CA ASP A 20 -6.48 9.17 -15.90
C ASP A 20 -5.97 9.08 -14.45
N ALA A 21 -5.33 10.16 -13.99
CA ALA A 21 -4.77 10.22 -12.64
C ALA A 21 -5.83 10.04 -11.55
N LYS A 22 -7.06 10.54 -11.75
CA LYS A 22 -8.14 10.45 -10.75
C LYS A 22 -8.65 9.03 -10.65
N GLU A 23 -8.88 8.37 -11.79
CA GLU A 23 -9.29 6.97 -11.83
C GLU A 23 -8.22 6.05 -11.22
N THR A 24 -6.95 6.28 -11.56
CA THR A 24 -5.84 5.51 -10.97
C THR A 24 -5.73 5.72 -9.46
N ILE A 25 -5.87 6.95 -8.96
CA ILE A 25 -5.86 7.24 -7.52
C ILE A 25 -6.99 6.48 -6.81
N GLN A 26 -8.22 6.54 -7.34
CA GLN A 26 -9.36 5.84 -6.75
C GLN A 26 -9.16 4.33 -6.77
N CYS A 27 -8.64 3.77 -7.87
CA CYS A 27 -8.31 2.36 -7.96
C CYS A 27 -7.29 1.94 -6.89
N ILE A 28 -6.21 2.70 -6.72
CA ILE A 28 -5.15 2.40 -5.75
C ILE A 28 -5.68 2.46 -4.32
N GLN A 29 -6.46 3.49 -3.99
CA GLN A 29 -7.09 3.60 -2.68
C GLN A 29 -7.93 2.36 -2.38
N ASN A 30 -8.79 1.93 -3.30
CA ASN A 30 -9.66 0.76 -3.13
C ASN A 30 -8.86 -0.56 -3.03
N HIS A 31 -7.93 -0.80 -3.96
CA HIS A 31 -7.16 -2.04 -4.01
C HIS A 31 -6.23 -2.18 -2.81
N MET A 32 -5.54 -1.11 -2.42
CA MET A 32 -4.63 -1.16 -1.27
C MET A 32 -5.37 -1.25 0.06
N GLN A 33 -6.49 -0.53 0.20
CA GLN A 33 -7.34 -0.66 1.39
C GLN A 33 -7.86 -2.10 1.54
N THR A 34 -8.37 -2.68 0.45
CA THR A 34 -8.85 -4.07 0.45
C THR A 34 -7.73 -5.06 0.79
N ALA A 35 -6.55 -4.90 0.17
CA ALA A 35 -5.40 -5.76 0.45
C ALA A 35 -4.91 -5.64 1.90
N LEU A 36 -4.91 -4.44 2.47
CA LEU A 36 -4.53 -4.22 3.86
C LEU A 36 -5.55 -4.83 4.82
N ASN A 37 -6.86 -4.63 4.57
CA ASN A 37 -7.93 -5.21 5.38
C ASN A 37 -7.83 -6.73 5.41
N ASN A 38 -7.72 -7.37 4.24
CA ASN A 38 -7.56 -8.82 4.14
C ASN A 38 -6.31 -9.32 4.88
N SER A 39 -5.23 -8.53 4.85
CA SER A 39 -4.00 -8.89 5.58
C SER A 39 -4.20 -8.81 7.09
N PHE A 40 -4.86 -7.76 7.58
CA PHE A 40 -5.14 -7.58 9.00
C PHE A 40 -6.16 -8.58 9.55
N ASP A 41 -7.13 -8.98 8.73
CA ASP A 41 -8.07 -10.04 9.07
C ASP A 41 -7.36 -11.41 9.17
N ASP A 42 -6.49 -11.78 8.22
CA ASP A 42 -5.69 -13.03 8.31
C ASP A 42 -4.77 -13.04 9.55
N ILE A 43 -4.22 -11.88 9.91
CA ILE A 43 -3.42 -11.73 11.14
C ILE A 43 -4.30 -11.93 12.37
N GLY A 44 -5.49 -11.32 12.41
CA GLY A 44 -6.45 -11.48 13.50
C GLY A 44 -6.87 -12.93 13.69
N ASP A 45 -7.20 -13.64 12.60
CA ASP A 45 -7.58 -15.05 12.62
C ASP A 45 -6.44 -15.96 13.10
N ARG A 46 -5.20 -15.65 12.71
CA ARG A 46 -4.02 -16.38 13.18
C ARG A 46 -3.74 -16.10 14.65
N PHE A 47 -3.97 -14.87 15.08
CA PHE A 47 -3.82 -14.49 16.48
C PHE A 47 -4.82 -15.22 17.37
N ASP A 48 -6.10 -15.30 16.97
CA ASP A 48 -7.13 -16.08 17.66
C ASP A 48 -6.73 -17.56 17.84
N LYS A 49 -6.02 -18.13 16.85
CA LYS A 49 -5.51 -19.51 16.91
C LYS A 49 -4.30 -19.67 17.85
N ILE A 50 -3.50 -18.62 18.03
CA ILE A 50 -2.35 -18.64 18.94
C ILE A 50 -2.82 -18.53 20.40
N ASP A 51 -3.92 -17.81 20.65
CA ASP A 51 -4.22 -17.28 21.98
C ASP A 51 -5.60 -17.68 22.55
N GLY A 52 -5.96 -18.97 22.47
CA GLY A 52 -7.26 -19.48 22.95
C GLY A 52 -7.63 -19.17 24.41
N HIS A 53 -6.77 -18.49 25.19
CA HIS A 53 -6.98 -18.12 26.59
C HIS A 53 -6.72 -16.65 26.98
N ARG A 54 -6.25 -15.74 26.09
CA ARG A 54 -6.05 -14.31 26.45
C ARG A 54 -6.77 -13.34 25.51
N GLN A 55 -8.10 -13.35 25.64
CA GLN A 55 -9.00 -12.46 24.91
C GLN A 55 -8.66 -10.97 25.04
N GLU A 56 -8.11 -10.52 26.18
CA GLU A 56 -7.72 -9.11 26.37
C GLU A 56 -6.53 -8.69 25.49
N LEU A 57 -5.50 -9.55 25.36
CA LEU A 57 -4.35 -9.29 24.48
C LEU A 57 -4.77 -9.29 23.01
N THR A 58 -5.65 -10.22 22.64
CA THR A 58 -6.26 -10.28 21.32
C THR A 58 -7.02 -9.00 20.99
N LYS A 59 -7.84 -8.54 21.93
CA LYS A 59 -8.61 -7.30 21.76
C LYS A 59 -7.70 -6.07 21.68
N SER A 60 -6.63 -6.03 22.48
CA SER A 60 -5.64 -4.95 22.43
C SER A 60 -4.96 -4.87 21.07
N LEU A 61 -4.44 -6.00 20.57
CA LEU A 61 -3.77 -6.03 19.27
C LEU A 61 -4.74 -5.69 18.13
N ARG A 62 -5.98 -6.21 18.15
CA ARG A 62 -7.01 -5.84 17.17
C ARG A 62 -7.25 -4.34 17.14
N ASN A 63 -7.43 -3.71 18.30
CA ASN A 63 -7.60 -2.26 18.37
C ASN A 63 -6.39 -1.48 17.83
N GLU A 64 -5.17 -1.98 18.03
CA GLU A 64 -3.97 -1.35 17.45
C GLU A 64 -3.92 -1.51 15.94
N LEU A 65 -4.23 -2.70 15.40
CA LEU A 65 -4.29 -2.94 13.96
C LEU A 65 -5.39 -2.13 13.28
N GLU A 66 -6.55 -1.97 13.92
CA GLU A 66 -7.62 -1.09 13.43
C GLU A 66 -7.15 0.37 13.38
N LYS A 67 -6.50 0.88 14.43
CA LYS A 67 -5.94 2.24 14.40
C LYS A 67 -4.90 2.43 13.30
N ILE A 68 -4.07 1.42 13.05
CA ILE A 68 -3.06 1.45 11.98
C ILE A 68 -3.75 1.48 10.61
N ARG A 69 -4.81 0.69 10.43
CA ARG A 69 -5.63 0.69 9.21
C ARG A 69 -6.24 2.07 8.96
N ASP A 70 -6.87 2.64 9.97
CA ASP A 70 -7.56 3.92 9.85
C ASP A 70 -6.53 5.04 9.55
N THR A 71 -5.38 5.04 10.24
CA THR A 71 -4.26 5.97 9.97
C THR A 71 -3.71 5.81 8.55
N PHE A 72 -3.58 4.56 8.07
CA PHE A 72 -3.13 4.30 6.70
C PHE A 72 -4.12 4.87 5.68
N GLN A 73 -5.42 4.67 5.88
CA GLN A 73 -6.45 5.16 4.98
C GLN A 73 -6.45 6.69 4.92
N GLU A 74 -6.44 7.36 6.07
CA GLU A 74 -6.39 8.82 6.16
C GLU A 74 -5.13 9.39 5.50
N ASN A 75 -3.96 8.82 5.78
CA ASN A 75 -2.71 9.29 5.21
C ASN A 75 -2.64 9.03 3.70
N LEU A 76 -3.10 7.86 3.24
CA LEU A 76 -3.14 7.55 1.82
C LEU A 76 -4.07 8.52 1.08
N GLU A 77 -5.26 8.78 1.62
CA GLU A 77 -6.20 9.74 1.05
C GLU A 77 -5.57 11.13 0.95
N LYS A 78 -5.01 11.62 2.06
CA LYS A 78 -4.36 12.93 2.11
C LYS A 78 -3.19 13.03 1.11
N ARG A 79 -2.32 12.02 1.07
CA ARG A 79 -1.19 11.96 0.13
C ARG A 79 -1.65 12.01 -1.32
N MET A 80 -2.74 11.30 -1.64
CA MET A 80 -3.26 11.28 -3.00
C MET A 80 -3.92 12.61 -3.39
N GLN A 81 -4.56 13.31 -2.45
CA GLN A 81 -5.09 14.66 -2.67
C GLN A 81 -3.99 15.72 -2.87
N GLU A 82 -2.82 15.52 -2.26
CA GLU A 82 -1.65 16.41 -2.43
C GLU A 82 -0.95 16.25 -3.79
N ILE A 83 -1.24 15.19 -4.55
CA ILE A 83 -0.65 14.97 -5.86
C ILE A 83 -1.34 15.89 -6.87
N ASP A 84 -0.56 16.81 -7.44
CA ASP A 84 -1.02 17.66 -8.53
C ASP A 84 -1.25 16.81 -9.79
N THR A 85 -2.52 16.62 -10.14
CA THR A 85 -2.93 15.87 -11.32
C THR A 85 -3.21 16.76 -12.53
N ASN A 86 -3.02 18.08 -12.43
CA ASN A 86 -3.41 19.01 -13.49
C ASN A 86 -2.33 19.10 -14.58
N CYS A 87 -2.45 18.24 -15.59
CA CYS A 87 -1.55 18.24 -16.75
C CYS A 87 -2.07 19.04 -17.94
N ASP A 88 -3.23 19.70 -17.83
CA ASP A 88 -3.88 20.38 -18.94
C ASP A 88 -3.21 21.71 -19.32
N GLU A 89 -2.50 22.33 -18.38
CA GLU A 89 -1.76 23.58 -18.56
C GLU A 89 -0.44 23.39 -19.34
N GLU A 90 0.00 22.15 -19.58
CA GLU A 90 1.24 21.86 -20.30
C GLU A 90 1.08 22.00 -21.82
N GLU A 91 1.88 22.88 -22.43
CA GLU A 91 1.91 23.05 -23.88
C GLU A 91 2.58 21.86 -24.59
N GLY A 92 1.83 21.21 -25.49
CA GLY A 92 2.34 20.15 -26.37
C GLY A 92 2.27 18.73 -25.78
N MET A 93 2.03 17.75 -26.67
CA MET A 93 1.80 16.34 -26.30
C MET A 93 2.92 15.72 -25.47
N ILE A 94 4.18 16.12 -25.69
CA ILE A 94 5.34 15.58 -24.96
C ILE A 94 5.34 16.06 -23.51
N ASN A 95 4.99 17.32 -23.26
CA ASN A 95 4.97 17.88 -21.90
C ASN A 95 3.79 17.33 -21.11
N LYS A 96 2.61 17.20 -21.74
CA LYS A 96 1.47 16.47 -21.16
C LYS A 96 1.84 15.04 -20.78
N ALA A 97 2.53 14.32 -21.66
CA ALA A 97 2.99 12.96 -21.38
C ALA A 97 4.01 12.90 -20.22
N LYS A 98 4.94 13.86 -20.14
CA LYS A 98 5.88 13.97 -19.02
C LYS A 98 5.17 14.27 -17.70
N CYS A 99 4.16 15.13 -17.71
CA CYS A 99 3.34 15.42 -16.53
C CYS A 99 2.59 14.18 -16.05
N ALA A 100 1.91 13.45 -16.94
CA ALA A 100 1.23 12.21 -16.61
C ALA A 100 2.18 11.14 -16.03
N LEU A 101 3.37 10.98 -16.63
CA LEU A 101 4.40 10.08 -16.09
C LEU A 101 4.89 10.51 -14.70
N ARG A 102 5.08 11.81 -14.47
CA ARG A 102 5.44 12.33 -13.14
C ARG A 102 4.36 12.04 -12.11
N CYS A 103 3.10 12.27 -12.45
CA CYS A 103 1.95 11.95 -11.60
C CYS A 103 1.94 10.46 -11.25
N ARG A 104 2.07 9.58 -12.25
CA ARG A 104 2.16 8.12 -12.06
C ARG A 104 3.25 7.73 -11.08
N VAL A 105 4.45 8.31 -11.21
CA VAL A 105 5.57 8.04 -10.29
C VAL A 105 5.25 8.54 -8.87
N GLN A 106 4.69 9.74 -8.72
CA GLN A 106 4.33 10.30 -7.41
C GLN A 106 3.27 9.45 -6.71
N ILE A 107 2.26 8.98 -7.43
CA ILE A 107 1.21 8.10 -6.92
C ILE A 107 1.82 6.78 -6.40
N ILE A 108 2.67 6.13 -7.21
CA ILE A 108 3.34 4.88 -6.80
C ILE A 108 4.17 5.11 -5.54
N LEU A 109 4.95 6.19 -5.48
CA LEU A 109 5.81 6.49 -4.33
C LEU A 109 4.99 6.78 -3.06
N ALA A 110 3.92 7.56 -3.17
CA ALA A 110 3.02 7.86 -2.06
C ALA A 110 2.38 6.58 -1.52
N ALA A 111 1.77 5.77 -2.40
CA ALA A 111 1.20 4.48 -2.06
C ALA A 111 2.20 3.54 -1.36
N SER A 112 3.41 3.40 -1.93
CA SER A 112 4.46 2.54 -1.39
C SER A 112 4.91 2.97 0.00
N SER A 113 5.07 4.29 0.20
CA SER A 113 5.52 4.87 1.46
C SER A 113 4.50 4.61 2.57
N GLU A 114 3.23 4.89 2.32
CA GLU A 114 2.17 4.70 3.32
C GLU A 114 1.94 3.20 3.63
N ALA A 115 1.98 2.33 2.63
CA ALA A 115 1.91 0.88 2.87
C ALA A 115 3.09 0.39 3.71
N THR A 116 4.30 0.84 3.41
CA THR A 116 5.50 0.47 4.18
C THR A 116 5.39 0.95 5.63
N ALA A 117 4.90 2.17 5.84
CA ALA A 117 4.69 2.71 7.19
C ALA A 117 3.64 1.91 7.97
N ALA A 118 2.51 1.59 7.35
CA ALA A 118 1.45 0.78 7.96
C ALA A 118 1.93 -0.62 8.36
N LEU A 119 2.61 -1.32 7.45
CA LEU A 119 3.15 -2.65 7.71
C LEU A 119 4.22 -2.63 8.81
N LYS A 120 5.09 -1.61 8.84
CA LYS A 120 6.09 -1.45 9.90
C LYS A 120 5.44 -1.20 11.26
N SER A 121 4.39 -0.38 11.30
CA SER A 121 3.62 -0.14 12.52
C SER A 121 2.92 -1.40 13.00
N ALA A 122 2.29 -2.17 12.10
CA ALA A 122 1.62 -3.42 12.43
C ALA A 122 2.61 -4.48 12.93
N SER A 123 3.76 -4.61 12.25
CA SER A 123 4.84 -5.48 12.69
C SER A 123 5.33 -5.09 14.10
N LYS A 124 5.53 -3.79 14.36
CA LYS A 124 5.94 -3.29 15.69
C LYS A 124 4.90 -3.57 16.77
N ALA A 125 3.60 -3.42 16.49
CA ALA A 125 2.52 -3.76 17.43
C ALA A 125 2.57 -5.26 17.81
N ILE A 126 2.69 -6.14 16.82
CA ILE A 126 2.84 -7.58 17.04
C ILE A 126 4.10 -7.90 17.85
N TYR A 127 5.25 -7.35 17.48
CA TYR A 127 6.49 -7.55 18.23
C TYR A 127 6.41 -6.98 19.64
N GLY A 128 5.69 -5.88 19.87
CA GLY A 128 5.43 -5.34 21.20
C GLY A 128 4.78 -6.36 22.12
N HIS A 129 3.84 -7.13 21.58
CA HIS A 129 3.13 -8.18 22.31
C HIS A 129 3.86 -9.53 22.36
N THR A 130 4.89 -9.79 21.55
CA THR A 130 5.58 -11.12 21.53
C THR A 130 6.04 -11.63 22.90
N LYS A 131 6.47 -10.74 23.80
CA LYS A 131 6.94 -11.10 25.15
C LYS A 131 5.80 -11.55 26.07
N ASP A 132 4.58 -11.13 25.79
CA ASP A 132 3.41 -11.47 26.59
C ASP A 132 3.04 -12.95 26.40
N PHE A 133 3.40 -13.55 25.27
CA PHE A 133 2.99 -14.90 24.87
C PHE A 133 3.84 -16.04 25.45
N GLY A 134 5.12 -15.81 25.69
CA GLY A 134 6.07 -16.85 26.16
C GLY A 134 6.23 -18.04 25.21
N GLY A 135 7.35 -18.78 25.34
CA GLY A 135 7.59 -20.06 24.66
C GLY A 135 7.23 -20.08 23.16
N LYS A 136 6.41 -21.06 22.74
CA LYS A 136 5.95 -21.25 21.34
C LYS A 136 5.05 -20.12 20.82
N GLY A 137 4.35 -19.40 21.70
CA GLY A 137 3.53 -18.24 21.32
C GLY A 137 4.39 -17.06 20.88
N MET A 138 5.54 -16.86 21.53
CA MET A 138 6.52 -15.85 21.11
C MET A 138 7.05 -16.10 19.69
N ASP A 139 7.39 -17.35 19.36
CA ASP A 139 7.90 -17.68 18.02
C ASP A 139 6.81 -17.55 16.94
N SER A 140 5.58 -17.92 17.27
CA SER A 140 4.42 -17.74 16.38
C SER A 140 4.15 -16.25 16.10
N MET A 141 4.28 -15.40 17.11
CA MET A 141 4.15 -13.95 17.00
C MET A 141 5.28 -13.30 16.19
N LYS A 142 6.53 -13.78 16.32
CA LYS A 142 7.63 -13.32 15.47
C LYS A 142 7.38 -13.68 14.00
N ASN A 143 6.91 -14.90 13.74
CA ASN A 143 6.55 -15.32 12.38
C ASN A 143 5.43 -14.46 11.79
N LEU A 144 4.43 -14.07 12.61
CA LEU A 144 3.40 -13.12 12.19
C LEU A 144 3.98 -11.75 11.83
N GLY A 145 4.84 -11.18 12.67
CA GLY A 145 5.50 -9.91 12.41
C GLY A 145 6.35 -9.92 11.14
N GLN A 146 6.97 -11.06 10.82
CA GLN A 146 7.72 -11.29 9.57
C GLN A 146 6.78 -11.35 8.34
N MET A 147 5.69 -12.12 8.43
CA MET A 147 4.71 -12.26 7.33
C MET A 147 4.07 -10.92 6.93
N ILE A 148 3.89 -10.00 7.88
CA ILE A 148 3.43 -8.64 7.58
C ILE A 148 4.40 -7.93 6.65
N MET A 149 5.69 -7.99 6.95
CA MET A 149 6.71 -7.34 6.13
C MET A 149 6.81 -8.00 4.74
N ASP A 150 6.60 -9.32 4.67
CA ASP A 150 6.50 -10.07 3.42
C ASP A 150 5.19 -9.79 2.64
N GLY A 151 4.24 -9.05 3.23
CA GLY A 151 3.00 -8.60 2.60
C GLY A 151 3.17 -7.37 1.70
N LEU A 152 4.27 -6.63 1.83
CA LEU A 152 4.53 -5.42 1.02
C LEU A 152 4.48 -5.68 -0.49
N PRO A 153 5.10 -6.76 -1.04
CA PRO A 153 4.97 -7.09 -2.45
C PRO A 153 3.53 -7.31 -2.92
N LYS A 154 2.65 -7.88 -2.07
CA LYS A 154 1.23 -8.11 -2.42
C LYS A 154 0.45 -6.80 -2.48
N LEU A 155 0.68 -5.90 -1.51
CA LEU A 155 0.12 -4.54 -1.54
C LEU A 155 0.58 -3.76 -2.76
N MET A 156 1.87 -3.87 -3.10
CA MET A 156 2.44 -3.24 -4.29
C MET A 156 1.93 -3.87 -5.60
N GLN A 157 1.64 -5.17 -5.60
CA GLN A 157 1.01 -5.84 -6.74
C GLN A 157 -0.43 -5.36 -6.94
N ALA A 158 -1.20 -5.20 -5.86
CA ALA A 158 -2.55 -4.63 -5.93
C ALA A 158 -2.54 -3.20 -6.49
N ALA A 159 -1.57 -2.37 -6.10
CA ALA A 159 -1.41 -1.03 -6.68
C ALA A 159 -1.02 -1.05 -8.17
N ARG A 160 -0.32 -2.10 -8.64
CA ARG A 160 0.04 -2.25 -10.06
C ARG A 160 -1.14 -2.58 -10.97
N GLU A 161 -2.22 -3.16 -10.43
CA GLU A 161 -3.43 -3.46 -11.20
C GLU A 161 -4.15 -2.19 -11.70
N CYS A 162 -3.77 -1.03 -11.16
CA CYS A 162 -4.35 0.28 -11.47
C CYS A 162 -3.60 1.06 -12.57
N PHE A 163 -2.58 0.47 -13.23
CA PHE A 163 -1.74 1.14 -14.22
C PHE A 163 -1.42 0.29 -15.46
#